data_AF-A0A8T6FNF5-F1
#
_entry.id   AF-A0A8T6FNF5-F1
#
_cell.length_a   1.000
_cell.length_b   1.000
_cell.length_c   1.000
_cell.angle_alpha   90.00
_cell.angle_beta   90.00
_cell.angle_gamma   90.00
#
_symmetry.space_group_name_H-M   'P 1'
#
loop_
_entity.id
_entity.type
_entity.pdbx_description
1 polymer ?
#
loop_
_entity_poly.entity_id
_entity_poly.type
_entity_poly.pdbx_seq_one_letter_code
_entity_poly.pdbx_strand_id
1 'polypeptide(L)'
;MGLSAETRRKLIREHGFYKHALEWQERAGFRCEFCSADLLGSVDAYTVWESEHIVPRKAGGLDTLENMALACRPCNQLKGTYDPRDEAGPEADRDALDAEARRYVQQRRARRHDELVELRALVQREMEL
;
A
#
# COMPACT_ATOMS: atom_id res chain seq x y z
N MET A 1 -13.22 -9.40 -13.37
CA MET A 1 -13.29 -8.68 -14.67
C MET A 1 -12.12 -7.72 -14.69
N GLY A 2 -11.20 -7.88 -15.65
CA GLY A 2 -10.02 -7.01 -15.79
C GLY A 2 -10.28 -5.83 -16.74
N LEU A 3 -9.33 -4.92 -16.84
CA LEU A 3 -9.35 -3.82 -17.80
C LEU A 3 -9.28 -4.37 -19.23
N SER A 4 -10.09 -3.79 -20.12
CA SER A 4 -10.02 -4.13 -21.54
C SER A 4 -8.65 -3.78 -22.14
N ALA A 5 -8.28 -4.44 -23.24
CA ALA A 5 -7.05 -4.12 -23.97
C ALA A 5 -7.02 -2.65 -24.44
N GLU A 6 -8.18 -2.08 -24.78
CA GLU A 6 -8.28 -0.66 -25.14
C GLU A 6 -7.99 0.25 -23.95
N THR A 7 -8.61 -0.03 -22.80
CA THR A 7 -8.40 0.74 -21.57
C THR A 7 -6.94 0.69 -21.13
N ARG A 8 -6.31 -0.50 -21.15
CA ARG A 8 -4.89 -0.64 -20.83
C ARG A 8 -3.99 0.20 -21.75
N ARG A 9 -4.28 0.23 -23.06
CA ARG A 9 -3.53 1.07 -24.02
C ARG A 9 -3.64 2.55 -23.69
N LYS A 10 -4.84 3.05 -23.38
CA LYS A 10 -5.08 4.45 -23.00
C LYS A 10 -4.32 4.82 -21.73
N LEU A 11 -4.42 3.99 -20.67
CA LEU A 11 -3.69 4.22 -19.42
C LEU A 11 -2.17 4.34 -19.65
N ILE A 12 -1.59 3.46 -20.47
CA ILE A 12 -0.14 3.49 -20.72
C ILE A 12 0.27 4.68 -21.58
N ARG A 13 -0.43 4.94 -22.69
CA ARG A 13 0.00 5.94 -23.69
C ARG A 13 -0.39 7.38 -23.35
N GLU A 14 -1.54 7.56 -22.72
CA GLU A 14 -2.14 8.89 -22.50
C GLU A 14 -2.01 9.33 -21.03
N HIS A 15 -1.97 8.40 -20.08
CA HIS A 15 -1.90 8.70 -18.65
C HIS A 15 -0.58 8.30 -17.99
N GLY A 16 0.39 7.78 -18.76
CA GLY A 16 1.75 7.52 -18.27
C GLY A 16 1.89 6.31 -17.34
N PHE A 17 0.93 5.38 -17.34
CA PHE A 17 1.04 4.16 -16.54
C PHE A 17 2.15 3.25 -17.06
N TYR A 18 2.98 2.75 -16.15
CA TYR A 18 3.96 1.73 -16.50
C TYR A 18 3.27 0.37 -16.73
N LYS A 19 3.57 -0.26 -17.87
CA LYS A 19 2.95 -1.54 -18.26
C LYS A 19 3.06 -2.61 -17.18
N HIS A 20 4.26 -2.78 -16.60
CA HIS A 20 4.50 -3.80 -15.56
C HIS A 20 3.69 -3.50 -14.30
N ALA A 21 3.61 -2.23 -13.90
CA ALA A 21 2.90 -1.84 -12.69
C ALA A 21 1.37 -1.95 -12.79
N LEU A 22 0.84 -1.78 -14.01
CA LEU A 22 -0.59 -1.86 -14.26
C LEU A 22 -1.18 -3.23 -13.88
N GLU A 23 -0.38 -4.31 -13.93
CA GLU A 23 -0.85 -5.65 -13.59
C GLU A 23 -1.23 -5.78 -12.11
N TRP A 24 -0.39 -5.33 -11.18
CA TRP A 24 -0.73 -5.35 -9.75
C TRP A 24 -1.71 -4.24 -9.36
N GLN A 25 -1.64 -3.08 -10.00
CA GLN A 25 -2.60 -2.00 -9.77
C GLN A 25 -4.03 -2.43 -10.12
N GLU A 26 -4.19 -3.13 -11.23
CA GLU A 26 -5.48 -3.69 -11.65
C GLU A 26 -5.94 -4.81 -10.72
N ARG A 27 -5.03 -5.73 -10.33
CA ARG A 27 -5.37 -6.77 -9.34
C ARG A 27 -5.86 -6.16 -8.03
N ALA A 28 -5.23 -5.09 -7.56
CA ALA A 28 -5.63 -4.35 -6.37
C ALA A 28 -6.91 -3.54 -6.55
N GLY A 29 -7.49 -3.49 -7.76
CA GLY A 29 -8.65 -2.65 -8.08
C GLY A 29 -8.40 -1.17 -7.84
N PHE A 30 -7.15 -0.72 -7.98
CA PHE A 30 -6.68 0.62 -7.64
C PHE A 30 -6.99 1.05 -6.19
N ARG A 31 -7.02 0.08 -5.27
CA ARG A 31 -7.14 0.32 -3.83
C ARG A 31 -5.84 -0.06 -3.14
N CYS A 32 -5.54 0.59 -2.02
CA CYS A 32 -4.41 0.17 -1.20
C CYS A 32 -4.64 -1.25 -0.66
N GLU A 33 -3.73 -2.19 -0.94
CA GLU A 33 -3.83 -3.58 -0.48
C GLU A 33 -3.71 -3.69 1.06
N PHE A 34 -3.19 -2.66 1.75
CA PHE A 34 -3.10 -2.68 3.22
C PHE A 34 -4.25 -1.97 3.94
N CYS A 35 -4.91 -0.97 3.33
CA CYS A 35 -5.98 -0.21 4.00
C CYS A 35 -7.26 0.00 3.20
N SER A 36 -7.32 -0.54 1.98
CA SER A 36 -8.48 -0.50 1.09
C SER A 36 -8.94 0.89 0.65
N ALA A 37 -8.16 1.94 0.97
CA ALA A 37 -8.39 3.30 0.48
C ALA A 37 -8.44 3.32 -1.05
N ASP A 38 -9.40 4.07 -1.60
CA ASP A 38 -9.54 4.31 -3.03
C ASP A 38 -8.43 5.24 -3.53
N LEU A 39 -7.50 4.72 -4.34
CA LEU A 39 -6.35 5.50 -4.80
C LEU A 39 -6.63 6.27 -6.08
N LEU A 40 -7.80 6.08 -6.70
CA LEU A 40 -8.30 6.93 -7.77
C LEU A 40 -9.42 7.88 -7.29
N GLY A 41 -9.76 7.85 -6.00
CA GLY A 41 -10.86 8.64 -5.43
C GLY A 41 -10.58 10.14 -5.30
N SER A 42 -9.32 10.57 -5.29
CA SER A 42 -8.92 11.99 -5.27
C SER A 42 -7.51 12.19 -5.79
N VAL A 43 -7.15 13.44 -6.13
CA VAL A 43 -5.77 13.82 -6.49
C VAL A 43 -4.81 13.50 -5.34
N ASP A 44 -5.20 13.76 -4.10
CA ASP A 44 -4.38 13.48 -2.93
C ASP A 44 -4.12 11.98 -2.74
N ALA A 45 -5.13 11.14 -3.00
CA ALA A 45 -4.97 9.69 -2.92
C ALA A 45 -4.11 9.14 -4.06
N TYR A 46 -4.28 9.67 -5.27
CA TYR A 46 -3.51 9.28 -6.46
C TYR A 46 -2.03 9.68 -6.35
N THR A 47 -1.75 10.89 -5.86
CA THR A 47 -0.38 11.42 -5.80
C THR A 47 0.50 10.73 -4.75
N VAL A 48 -0.11 10.02 -3.80
CA VAL A 48 0.60 9.31 -2.72
C VAL A 48 0.56 7.80 -2.88
N TRP A 49 0.08 7.25 -4.01
CA TRP A 49 0.17 5.81 -4.22
C TRP A 49 1.58 5.35 -4.60
N GLU A 50 1.94 4.13 -4.25
CA GLU A 50 3.26 3.55 -4.45
C GLU A 50 3.13 2.06 -4.74
N SER A 51 4.09 1.51 -5.50
CA SER A 51 4.24 0.05 -5.61
C SER A 51 5.18 -0.39 -4.49
N GLU A 52 4.74 -1.35 -3.69
CA GLU A 52 5.48 -1.84 -2.52
C GLU A 52 5.70 -3.35 -2.61
N HIS A 53 6.82 -3.82 -2.08
CA HIS A 53 7.10 -5.24 -1.98
C HIS A 53 6.49 -5.82 -0.70
N ILE A 54 5.69 -6.88 -0.79
CA ILE A 54 5.15 -7.60 0.37
C ILE A 54 6.31 -8.13 1.22
N VAL A 55 7.20 -8.93 0.61
CA VAL A 55 8.52 -9.27 1.16
C VAL A 55 9.52 -8.19 0.75
N PRO A 56 10.17 -7.48 1.68
CA PRO A 56 11.04 -6.36 1.34
C PRO A 56 12.25 -6.80 0.52
N ARG A 57 12.69 -5.96 -0.42
CA ARG A 57 13.90 -6.22 -1.25
C ARG A 57 15.14 -6.58 -0.42
N LYS A 58 15.32 -5.96 0.75
CA LYS A 58 16.45 -6.26 1.67
C LYS A 58 16.44 -7.69 2.20
N ALA A 59 15.28 -8.33 2.24
CA ALA A 59 15.11 -9.73 2.63
C ALA A 59 15.02 -10.68 1.42
N GLY A 60 15.36 -10.20 0.21
CA GLY A 60 15.35 -10.99 -1.02
C GLY A 60 14.03 -10.97 -1.79
N GLY A 61 13.10 -10.09 -1.44
CA GLY A 61 11.86 -9.91 -2.22
C GLY A 61 12.11 -9.42 -3.66
N LEU A 62 11.47 -10.08 -4.62
CA LEU A 62 11.62 -9.82 -6.05
C LEU A 62 10.53 -8.88 -6.60
N ASP A 63 10.76 -8.28 -7.77
CA ASP A 63 9.76 -7.49 -8.51
C ASP A 63 8.80 -8.40 -9.30
N THR A 64 8.07 -9.28 -8.61
CA THR A 64 7.12 -10.22 -9.24
C THR A 64 5.68 -9.82 -8.98
N LEU A 65 4.75 -10.26 -9.82
CA LEU A 65 3.33 -9.98 -9.62
C LEU A 65 2.89 -10.41 -8.22
N GLU A 66 3.39 -11.55 -7.74
CA GLU A 66 3.13 -12.19 -6.45
C GLU A 66 3.68 -11.40 -5.26
N ASN A 67 4.79 -10.66 -5.43
CA ASN A 67 5.40 -9.90 -4.35
C ASN A 67 5.10 -8.39 -4.40
N MET A 68 4.60 -7.87 -5.53
CA MET A 68 4.21 -6.47 -5.65
C MET A 68 2.79 -6.24 -5.12
N ALA A 69 2.64 -5.19 -4.31
CA ALA A 69 1.37 -4.67 -3.82
C ALA A 69 1.20 -3.19 -4.18
N LEU A 70 -0.04 -2.75 -4.39
CA LEU A 70 -0.38 -1.32 -4.49
C LEU A 70 -0.64 -0.76 -3.08
N ALA A 71 0.13 0.23 -2.66
CA ALA A 71 0.03 0.83 -1.33
C ALA A 71 -0.16 2.35 -1.41
N CYS A 72 -0.81 2.97 -0.42
CA CYS A 72 -0.59 4.39 -0.19
C CYS A 72 0.71 4.61 0.59
N ARG A 73 1.36 5.74 0.36
CA ARG A 73 2.64 6.12 0.99
C ARG A 73 2.62 6.01 2.52
N PRO A 74 1.55 6.41 3.25
CA PRO A 74 1.49 6.18 4.68
C PRO A 74 1.57 4.69 5.06
N CYS A 75 0.83 3.81 4.36
CA CYS A 75 0.88 2.37 4.64
C CYS A 75 2.24 1.78 4.29
N ASN A 76 2.82 2.17 3.14
CA ASN A 76 4.16 1.75 2.74
C ASN A 76 5.21 2.11 3.80
N GLN A 77 5.20 3.36 4.27
CA GLN A 77 6.10 3.83 5.33
C GLN A 77 5.90 3.11 6.66
N LEU A 78 4.65 2.78 7.02
CA LEU A 78 4.37 2.04 8.26
C LEU A 78 4.82 0.58 8.18
N LYS A 79 4.71 -0.05 7.01
CA LYS A 79 5.28 -1.38 6.74
C LYS A 79 6.81 -1.34 6.87
N GLY A 80 7.45 -0.39 6.19
CA GLY A 80 8.89 -0.23 6.19
C GLY A 80 9.58 -1.51 5.73
N THR A 81 10.54 -2.01 6.52
CA THR A 81 11.29 -3.24 6.21
C THR A 81 10.70 -4.49 6.87
N TYR A 82 9.45 -4.46 7.32
CA TYR A 82 8.80 -5.64 7.88
C TYR A 82 8.68 -6.74 6.84
N ASP A 83 9.06 -7.96 7.24
CA ASP A 83 8.96 -9.17 6.44
C ASP A 83 7.84 -10.06 6.99
N PRO A 84 6.71 -10.21 6.26
CA PRO A 84 5.58 -11.01 6.74
C PRO A 84 5.90 -12.50 6.88
N ARG A 85 6.99 -13.00 6.27
CA ARG A 85 7.41 -14.40 6.40
C ARG A 85 7.83 -14.76 7.83
N ASP A 86 8.24 -13.78 8.63
CA ASP A 86 8.63 -13.99 10.02
C ASP A 86 7.45 -14.56 10.85
N GLU A 87 6.22 -14.18 10.51
CA GLU A 87 4.99 -14.61 11.19
C GLU A 87 4.17 -15.62 10.36
N ALA A 88 4.04 -15.39 9.05
CA ALA A 88 3.25 -16.26 8.17
C ALA A 88 4.00 -17.56 7.77
N GLY A 89 5.33 -17.58 7.92
CA GLY A 89 6.20 -18.68 7.50
C GLY A 89 6.81 -18.48 6.11
N PRO A 90 7.92 -19.17 5.80
CA PRO A 90 8.69 -18.96 4.56
C PRO A 90 7.99 -19.47 3.30
N GLU A 91 7.08 -20.45 3.44
CA GLU A 91 6.33 -21.06 2.35
C GLU A 91 4.89 -20.51 2.23
N ALA A 92 4.58 -19.43 2.95
CA ALA A 92 3.28 -18.79 2.88
C ALA A 92 3.01 -18.29 1.46
N ASP A 93 1.78 -18.51 0.98
CA ASP A 93 1.35 -17.94 -0.27
C ASP A 93 1.20 -16.41 -0.17
N ARG A 94 0.99 -15.78 -1.32
CA ARG A 94 0.78 -14.33 -1.39
C ARG A 94 -0.31 -13.87 -0.43
N ASP A 95 -1.46 -14.54 -0.40
CA ASP A 95 -2.64 -14.07 0.31
C ASP A 95 -2.37 -14.08 1.83
N ALA A 96 -1.68 -15.10 2.33
CA ALA A 96 -1.20 -15.16 3.70
C ALA A 96 -0.17 -14.06 4.00
N LEU A 97 0.78 -13.81 3.09
CA LEU A 97 1.79 -12.76 3.27
C LEU A 97 1.18 -11.35 3.22
N ASP A 98 0.22 -11.09 2.32
CA ASP A 98 -0.51 -9.82 2.23
C ASP A 98 -1.39 -9.60 3.46
N ALA A 99 -2.10 -10.64 3.92
CA ALA A 99 -2.91 -10.59 5.13
C ALA A 99 -2.06 -10.24 6.36
N GLU A 100 -0.87 -10.83 6.47
CA GLU A 100 0.06 -10.57 7.56
C GLU A 100 0.67 -9.16 7.49
N ALA A 101 1.12 -8.74 6.30
CA ALA A 101 1.57 -7.37 6.08
C ALA A 101 0.47 -6.34 6.38
N ARG A 102 -0.78 -6.62 5.97
CA ARG A 102 -1.96 -5.81 6.28
C ARG A 102 -2.19 -5.74 7.78
N ARG A 103 -2.16 -6.87 8.50
CA ARG A 103 -2.30 -6.92 9.96
C ARG A 103 -1.28 -6.02 10.64
N TYR A 104 0.00 -6.17 10.27
CA TYR A 104 1.10 -5.36 10.80
C TYR A 104 0.89 -3.85 10.53
N VAL A 105 0.58 -3.47 9.29
CA VAL A 105 0.34 -2.07 8.91
C VAL A 105 -0.86 -1.48 9.65
N GLN A 106 -1.95 -2.23 9.82
CA GLN A 106 -3.14 -1.74 10.52
C GLN A 106 -2.89 -1.50 12.01
N GLN A 107 -2.12 -2.36 12.68
CA GLN A 107 -1.70 -2.12 14.07
C GLN A 107 -0.88 -0.83 14.18
N ARG A 108 0.07 -0.63 13.25
CA ARG A 108 0.91 0.57 13.19
C ARG A 108 0.09 1.83 12.87
N ARG A 109 -0.94 1.72 12.04
CA ARG A 109 -1.90 2.80 11.78
C ARG A 109 -2.69 3.18 13.02
N ALA A 110 -3.23 2.20 13.75
CA ALA A 110 -3.97 2.45 14.98
C ALA A 110 -3.11 3.20 16.00
N ARG A 111 -1.88 2.72 16.23
CA ARG A 111 -0.92 3.42 17.09
C ARG A 111 -0.64 4.86 16.64
N ARG A 112 -0.42 5.09 15.33
CA ARG A 112 -0.16 6.43 14.81
C ARG A 112 -1.37 7.35 14.93
N HIS A 113 -2.58 6.81 14.82
CA HIS A 113 -3.81 7.53 15.05
C HIS A 113 -3.89 8.01 16.51
N ASP A 114 -3.60 7.14 17.48
CA ASP A 114 -3.61 7.49 18.90
C ASP A 114 -2.56 8.58 19.22
N GLU A 115 -1.34 8.44 18.67
CA GLU A 115 -0.28 9.47 18.76
C GLU A 115 -0.74 10.82 18.17
N LEU A 116 -1.47 10.80 17.04
CA LEU A 116 -2.00 12.00 16.40
C LEU A 116 -3.08 12.67 17.24
N VAL A 117 -3.96 11.90 17.89
CA VAL A 117 -4.99 12.42 18.80
C VAL A 117 -4.34 13.15 19.97
N GLU A 118 -3.33 12.55 20.59
CA GLU A 118 -2.57 13.18 21.69
C GLU A 118 -1.87 14.47 21.24
N LEU A 119 -1.16 14.41 20.10
CA LEU A 119 -0.49 15.58 19.52
C LEU A 119 -1.45 16.73 19.23
N ARG A 120 -2.62 16.44 18.64
CA ARG A 120 -3.64 17.44 18.37
C ARG A 120 -4.13 18.11 19.65
N ALA A 121 -4.40 17.33 20.69
CA ALA A 121 -4.86 17.86 21.97
C ALA A 121 -3.80 18.74 22.66
N LEU A 122 -2.51 18.41 22.53
CA LEU A 122 -1.42 19.27 23.03
C LEU A 122 -1.35 20.60 22.26
N VAL A 123 -1.35 20.54 20.93
CA VAL A 123 -1.26 21.75 20.09
C VAL A 123 -2.47 22.66 20.27
N GLN A 124 -3.69 22.12 20.32
CA GLN A 124 -4.90 22.90 20.51
C GLN A 124 -4.92 23.63 21.85
N ARG A 125 -4.52 22.96 22.95
CA ARG A 125 -4.43 23.59 24.28
C ARG A 125 -3.50 24.80 24.32
N GLU A 126 -2.37 24.73 23.62
CA GLU A 126 -1.42 25.85 23.57
C GLU A 126 -1.85 26.96 22.59
N MET A 127 -2.58 26.61 21.52
CA MET A 127 -3.03 27.58 20.51
C MET A 127 -4.35 28.29 20.87
N GLU A 128 -5.11 27.78 21.84
CA GLU A 128 -6.34 28.39 22.36
C GLU A 128 -6.10 29.33 23.56
N LEU A 129 -4.83 29.47 24.00
CA LEU A 129 -4.35 30.48 24.97
C LEU A 129 -3.79 31.71 24.24
#